data_AF-A0A3E1DDT7-F1
#
_entry.id   AF-A0A3E1DDT7-F1
#
_cell.length_a   1.000
_cell.length_b   1.000
_cell.length_c   1.000
_cell.angle_alpha   90.00
_cell.angle_beta   90.00
_cell.angle_gamma   90.00
#
_symmetry.space_group_name_H-M   'P 1'
#
loop_
_entity.id
_entity.type
_entity.pdbx_description
1 polymer ?
#
loop_
_entity_poly.entity_id
_entity_poly.type
_entity_poly.pdbx_seq_one_letter_code
_entity_poly.pdbx_strand_id
1 'polypeptide(L)'
;MAKDQKEQGRFTALWIVLALIVAIGTWIFITPEHLLKSLAGERAFVTQLSGQQADQWIFGKMISVSVSQIQGMSDAIKDAKDTPGAFKEWIQNRIVVTWLWGSLVVYRVNLLMLFWFILMPLTIAVAIDGYSTRMIRTFQFSSQSPIRHRIGVLISTIVIFGVAIWLVLPMPLPSVVAPLAIVSIGWATWMWVSNLQKRI
;
A
#
# COMPACT_ATOMS: atom_id res chain seq x y z
N MET A 1 -16.09 23.43 -18.69
CA MET A 1 -15.83 21.98 -18.63
C MET A 1 -14.46 21.57 -19.20
N ALA A 2 -14.11 21.87 -20.47
CA ALA A 2 -12.81 21.45 -21.03
C ALA A 2 -11.58 22.16 -20.40
N LYS A 3 -11.75 23.39 -19.91
CA LYS A 3 -10.67 24.17 -19.28
C LYS A 3 -10.32 23.64 -17.87
N ASP A 4 -11.32 23.30 -17.06
CA ASP A 4 -11.17 22.68 -15.74
C ASP A 4 -10.49 21.30 -15.79
N GLN A 5 -10.85 20.46 -16.77
CA GLN A 5 -10.21 19.14 -16.93
C GLN A 5 -8.72 19.26 -17.28
N LYS A 6 -8.35 20.26 -18.09
CA LYS A 6 -6.94 20.54 -18.44
C LYS A 6 -6.14 21.04 -17.24
N GLU A 7 -6.77 21.83 -16.38
CA GLU A 7 -6.15 22.37 -15.17
C GLU A 7 -5.99 21.30 -14.09
N GLN A 8 -7.01 20.46 -13.86
CA GLN A 8 -6.91 19.28 -13.00
C GLN A 8 -5.83 18.30 -13.48
N GLY A 9 -5.75 18.04 -14.80
CA GLY A 9 -4.73 17.16 -15.38
C GLY A 9 -3.31 17.71 -15.23
N ARG A 10 -3.12 19.03 -15.31
CA ARG A 10 -1.83 19.67 -15.02
C ARG A 10 -1.47 19.57 -13.55
N PHE A 11 -2.45 19.76 -12.66
CA PHE A 11 -2.22 19.67 -11.21
C PHE A 11 -1.84 18.26 -10.79
N THR A 12 -2.54 17.22 -11.28
CA THR A 12 -2.16 15.82 -11.01
C THR A 12 -0.80 15.46 -11.59
N ALA A 13 -0.48 15.92 -12.80
CA ALA A 13 0.84 15.69 -13.40
C ALA A 13 1.98 16.31 -12.56
N LEU A 14 1.80 17.53 -12.05
CA LEU A 14 2.78 18.16 -11.17
C LEU A 14 3.01 17.36 -9.88
N TRP A 15 1.96 16.84 -9.26
CA TRP A 15 2.08 16.00 -8.07
C TRP A 15 2.80 14.68 -8.35
N ILE A 16 2.56 14.05 -9.51
CA ILE A 16 3.26 12.82 -9.89
C ILE A 16 4.75 13.09 -10.10
N VAL A 17 5.10 14.18 -10.81
CA VAL A 17 6.50 14.56 -11.01
C VAL A 17 7.19 14.85 -9.67
N LEU A 18 6.54 15.59 -8.77
CA LEU A 18 7.08 15.88 -7.44
C LEU A 18 7.28 14.59 -6.63
N ALA A 19 6.31 13.68 -6.65
CA ALA A 19 6.41 12.38 -5.99
C ALA A 19 7.58 11.53 -6.55
N LEU A 20 7.78 11.54 -7.87
CA LEU A 20 8.92 10.85 -8.50
C LEU A 20 10.25 11.47 -8.10
N ILE A 21 10.36 12.80 -8.06
CA ILE A 21 11.59 13.49 -7.61
C ILE A 21 11.90 13.12 -6.16
N VAL A 22 10.89 13.10 -5.28
CA VAL A 22 11.05 12.69 -3.89
C VAL A 22 11.45 11.21 -3.80
N ALA A 23 10.85 10.33 -4.58
CA ALA A 23 11.19 8.91 -4.60
C ALA A 23 12.64 8.66 -5.07
N ILE A 24 13.07 9.34 -6.14
CA ILE A 24 14.43 9.27 -6.67
C ILE A 24 15.42 9.86 -5.65
N GLY A 25 15.11 11.02 -5.07
CA GLY A 25 15.93 11.62 -4.02
C GLY A 25 16.09 10.67 -2.84
N THR A 26 14.98 10.07 -2.39
CA THR A 26 15.00 9.09 -1.29
C THR A 26 15.85 7.88 -1.65
N TRP A 27 15.74 7.34 -2.87
CA TRP A 27 16.56 6.23 -3.37
C TRP A 27 18.07 6.55 -3.38
N ILE A 28 18.43 7.78 -3.78
CA ILE A 28 19.83 8.22 -3.85
C ILE A 28 20.45 8.34 -2.46
N PHE A 29 19.70 8.79 -1.46
CA PHE A 29 20.23 9.09 -0.12
C PHE A 29 20.05 7.96 0.90
N ILE A 30 19.14 7.01 0.68
CA ILE A 30 18.88 5.96 1.66
C ILE A 30 20.05 4.98 1.78
N THR A 31 20.33 4.56 3.02
CA THR A 31 21.36 3.56 3.32
C THR A 31 20.72 2.19 3.57
N PRO A 32 21.43 1.08 3.30
CA PRO A 32 20.95 -0.26 3.59
C PRO A 32 20.53 -0.45 5.07
N GLU A 33 21.28 0.16 5.99
CA GLU A 33 21.02 0.08 7.43
C GLU A 33 19.65 0.64 7.82
N HIS A 34 19.21 1.73 7.18
CA HIS A 34 17.88 2.30 7.42
C HIS A 34 16.77 1.34 7.00
N LEU A 35 16.93 0.67 5.85
CA LEU A 35 15.95 -0.31 5.36
C LEU A 35 15.91 -1.56 6.25
N LEU A 36 17.06 -2.05 6.71
CA LEU A 36 17.13 -3.17 7.65
C LEU A 36 16.48 -2.83 8.99
N LYS A 37 16.74 -1.64 9.53
CA LYS A 37 16.10 -1.15 10.74
C LYS A 37 14.59 -1.00 10.54
N SER A 38 14.15 -0.54 9.36
CA SER A 38 12.74 -0.44 9.00
C SER A 38 12.07 -1.81 9.02
N LEU A 39 12.67 -2.79 8.37
CA LEU A 39 12.16 -4.15 8.32
C LEU A 39 12.12 -4.79 9.71
N ALA A 40 13.18 -4.63 10.52
CA ALA A 40 13.22 -5.14 11.88
C ALA A 40 12.13 -4.51 12.77
N GLY A 41 11.89 -3.20 12.63
CA GLY A 41 10.84 -2.49 13.35
C GLY A 41 9.43 -2.97 12.98
N GLU A 42 9.15 -3.18 11.69
CA GLU A 42 7.87 -3.72 11.24
C GLU A 42 7.65 -5.16 11.72
N ARG A 43 8.68 -6.01 11.66
CA ARG A 43 8.60 -7.38 12.17
C ARG A 43 8.36 -7.43 13.67
N ALA A 44 9.04 -6.59 14.45
CA ALA A 44 8.79 -6.47 15.88
C ALA A 44 7.33 -6.05 16.18
N PHE A 45 6.78 -5.15 15.37
CA PHE A 45 5.40 -4.74 15.53
C PHE A 45 4.40 -5.86 15.17
N VAL A 46 4.62 -6.56 14.06
CA VAL A 46 3.77 -7.69 13.63
C VAL A 46 3.80 -8.82 14.64
N THR A 47 4.99 -9.18 15.15
CA THR A 47 5.11 -10.22 16.18
C THR A 47 4.36 -9.86 17.47
N GLN A 48 4.31 -8.58 17.85
CA GLN A 48 3.50 -8.11 18.98
C GLN A 48 1.99 -8.19 18.70
N LEU A 49 1.56 -7.88 17.47
CA LEU A 49 0.13 -7.75 17.14
C LEU A 49 -0.52 -9.09 16.74
N SER A 50 0.13 -9.90 15.91
CA SER A 50 -0.41 -11.15 15.36
C SER A 50 0.37 -12.40 15.76
N GLY A 51 1.42 -12.25 16.58
CA GLY A 51 2.24 -13.35 17.07
C GLY A 51 3.36 -13.77 16.11
N GLN A 52 4.26 -14.61 16.62
CA GLN A 52 5.48 -15.00 15.91
C GLN A 52 5.21 -15.84 14.65
N GLN A 53 4.17 -16.68 14.67
CA GLN A 53 3.82 -17.54 13.52
C GLN A 53 3.37 -16.72 12.31
N ALA A 54 2.63 -15.64 12.53
CA ALA A 54 2.18 -14.74 11.48
C ALA A 54 3.37 -14.03 10.81
N ASP A 55 4.34 -13.52 11.59
CA ASP A 55 5.56 -12.93 11.03
C ASP A 55 6.36 -13.96 10.22
N GLN A 56 6.53 -15.18 10.74
CA GLN A 56 7.25 -16.24 10.03
C GLN A 56 6.59 -16.59 8.69
N TRP A 57 5.26 -16.61 8.62
CA TRP A 57 4.55 -16.83 7.35
C TRP A 57 4.78 -15.70 6.35
N ILE A 58 4.66 -14.43 6.79
CA ILE A 58 4.86 -13.25 5.95
C ILE A 58 6.30 -13.20 5.44
N PHE A 59 7.27 -13.37 6.34
CA PHE A 59 8.69 -13.34 6.05
C PHE A 59 9.12 -14.54 5.18
N GLY A 60 8.57 -15.73 5.42
CA GLY A 60 8.81 -16.91 4.60
C GLY A 60 8.36 -16.71 3.15
N LYS A 61 7.18 -16.12 2.95
CA LYS A 61 6.71 -15.74 1.61
C LYS A 61 7.58 -14.66 0.97
N MET A 62 8.00 -13.65 1.75
CA MET A 62 8.92 -12.63 1.26
C MET A 62 10.23 -13.26 0.76
N ILE A 63 10.84 -14.15 1.55
CA ILE A 63 12.04 -14.88 1.12
C ILE A 63 11.78 -15.63 -0.18
N SER A 64 10.69 -16.41 -0.27
CA SER A 64 10.40 -17.20 -1.46
C SER A 64 10.31 -16.37 -2.75
N VAL A 65 9.74 -15.16 -2.66
CA VAL A 65 9.64 -14.22 -3.78
C VAL A 65 11.00 -13.56 -4.05
N SER A 66 11.78 -13.31 -3.00
CA SER A 66 13.10 -12.70 -3.11
C SER A 66 14.20 -13.66 -3.55
N VAL A 67 14.03 -14.99 -3.51
CA VAL A 67 15.06 -15.96 -3.96
C VAL A 67 15.46 -15.72 -5.42
N SER A 68 14.48 -15.51 -6.31
CA SER A 68 14.76 -15.19 -7.72
C SER A 68 15.44 -13.82 -7.88
N GLN A 69 15.11 -12.87 -7.01
CA GLN A 69 15.75 -11.55 -6.97
C GLN A 69 17.20 -11.62 -6.46
N ILE A 70 17.50 -12.52 -5.53
CA ILE A 70 18.86 -12.73 -4.99
C ILE A 70 19.81 -13.24 -6.09
N GLN A 71 19.33 -14.13 -6.97
CA GLN A 71 20.12 -14.61 -8.10
C GLN A 71 20.48 -13.46 -9.04
N GLY A 72 19.49 -12.66 -9.46
CA GLY A 72 19.74 -11.48 -10.29
C GLY A 72 20.61 -10.41 -9.60
N MET A 73 20.51 -10.27 -8.28
CA MET A 73 21.38 -9.39 -7.49
C MET A 73 22.83 -9.88 -7.50
N SER A 74 23.07 -11.18 -7.31
CA SER A 74 24.41 -11.76 -7.36
C SER A 74 25.09 -11.48 -8.70
N ASP A 75 24.38 -11.64 -9.80
CA ASP A 75 24.93 -11.39 -11.13
C ASP A 75 25.18 -9.90 -11.37
N ALA A 76 24.25 -9.01 -10.97
CA ALA A 76 24.46 -7.56 -11.00
C ALA A 76 25.66 -7.10 -10.14
N ILE A 77 25.91 -7.75 -9.00
CA ILE A 77 27.08 -7.46 -8.14
C ILE A 77 28.38 -7.95 -8.80
N LYS A 78 28.36 -9.10 -9.49
CA LYS A 78 29.52 -9.58 -10.26
C LYS A 78 29.85 -8.61 -11.39
N ASP A 79 28.87 -8.17 -12.16
CA ASP A 79 29.05 -7.18 -13.23
C ASP A 79 29.58 -5.84 -12.69
N ALA A 80 29.07 -5.41 -11.53
CA ALA A 80 29.57 -4.21 -10.86
C ALA A 80 31.01 -4.34 -10.32
N LYS A 81 31.52 -5.56 -10.11
CA LYS A 81 32.91 -5.76 -9.66
C LYS A 81 33.93 -5.43 -10.75
N ASP A 82 33.54 -5.56 -12.02
CA ASP A 82 34.40 -5.30 -13.17
C ASP A 82 34.52 -3.80 -13.51
N THR A 83 33.76 -2.94 -12.82
CA THR A 83 33.84 -1.48 -12.97
C THR A 83 34.98 -0.90 -12.12
N PRO A 84 36.03 -0.27 -12.71
CA PRO A 84 37.11 0.36 -11.96
C PRO A 84 36.70 1.74 -11.43
N GLY A 85 37.06 2.06 -10.18
CA GLY A 85 37.02 3.43 -9.64
C GLY A 85 36.21 3.62 -8.36
N ALA A 86 36.22 4.86 -7.85
CA ALA A 86 35.61 5.28 -6.59
C ALA A 86 34.08 5.09 -6.51
N PHE A 87 33.41 4.84 -7.64
CA PHE A 87 31.96 4.61 -7.71
C PHE A 87 31.55 3.15 -7.49
N LYS A 88 32.48 2.20 -7.45
CA LYS A 88 32.18 0.77 -7.30
C LYS A 88 31.41 0.45 -6.02
N GLU A 89 31.87 0.97 -4.88
CA GLU A 89 31.20 0.77 -3.59
C GLU A 89 29.82 1.42 -3.55
N TRP A 90 29.67 2.58 -4.19
CA TRP A 90 28.37 3.26 -4.30
C TRP A 90 27.38 2.45 -5.14
N ILE A 91 27.79 1.94 -6.32
CA ILE A 91 26.93 1.12 -7.19
C ILE A 91 26.51 -0.16 -6.47
N GLN A 92 27.44 -0.85 -5.81
CA GLN A 92 27.13 -2.05 -5.03
C GLN A 92 26.12 -1.76 -3.91
N ASN A 93 26.30 -0.65 -3.18
CA ASN A 93 25.34 -0.22 -2.17
C ASN A 93 23.95 0.07 -2.76
N ARG A 94 23.85 0.65 -3.96
CA ARG A 94 22.56 0.93 -4.61
C ARG A 94 21.84 -0.31 -5.10
N ILE A 95 22.59 -1.32 -5.56
CA ILE A 95 22.03 -2.64 -5.90
C ILE A 95 21.40 -3.27 -4.64
N VAL A 96 22.13 -3.27 -3.51
CA VAL A 96 21.64 -3.82 -2.23
C VAL A 96 20.43 -3.03 -1.71
N VAL A 97 20.46 -1.71 -1.77
CA VAL A 97 19.33 -0.85 -1.39
C VAL A 97 18.08 -1.16 -2.21
N THR A 98 18.22 -1.31 -3.52
CA THR A 98 17.10 -1.60 -4.42
C THR A 98 16.48 -2.95 -4.10
N TRP A 99 17.31 -3.95 -3.79
CA TRP A 99 16.86 -5.26 -3.36
C TRP A 99 16.15 -5.23 -2.00
N LEU A 100 16.75 -4.57 -0.99
CA LEU A 100 16.14 -4.41 0.34
C LEU A 100 14.81 -3.64 0.29
N TRP A 101 14.72 -2.66 -0.58
CA TRP A 101 13.47 -1.91 -0.74
C TRP A 101 12.40 -2.78 -1.42
N GLY A 102 12.76 -3.53 -2.46
CA GLY A 102 11.87 -4.51 -3.08
C GLY A 102 11.36 -5.55 -2.10
N SER A 103 12.23 -6.11 -1.26
CA SER A 103 11.83 -7.09 -0.24
C SER A 103 10.91 -6.48 0.84
N LEU A 104 11.15 -5.23 1.25
CA LEU A 104 10.25 -4.49 2.15
C LEU A 104 8.84 -4.31 1.55
N VAL A 105 8.75 -3.94 0.27
CA VAL A 105 7.47 -3.83 -0.44
C VAL A 105 6.75 -5.17 -0.45
N VAL A 106 7.46 -6.26 -0.79
CA VAL A 106 6.90 -7.61 -0.80
C VAL A 106 6.41 -8.03 0.59
N TYR A 107 7.17 -7.72 1.65
CA TYR A 107 6.77 -7.97 3.03
C TYR A 107 5.43 -7.30 3.34
N ARG A 108 5.28 -6.01 3.01
CA ARG A 108 4.04 -5.26 3.25
C ARG A 108 2.85 -5.72 2.41
N VAL A 109 3.08 -6.18 1.18
CA VAL A 109 2.04 -6.82 0.35
C VAL A 109 1.56 -8.12 1.00
N ASN A 110 2.48 -8.97 1.46
CA ASN A 110 2.13 -10.21 2.16
C ASN A 110 1.39 -9.93 3.48
N LEU A 111 1.77 -8.86 4.17
CA LEU A 111 1.09 -8.39 5.37
C LEU A 111 -0.35 -7.96 5.06
N LEU A 112 -0.57 -7.13 4.04
CA LEU A 112 -1.91 -6.77 3.59
C LEU A 112 -2.73 -8.01 3.20
N MET A 113 -2.11 -8.96 2.50
CA MET A 113 -2.77 -10.20 2.10
C MET A 113 -3.22 -11.02 3.33
N LEU A 114 -2.37 -11.15 4.35
CA LEU A 114 -2.71 -11.87 5.58
C LEU A 114 -3.90 -11.20 6.29
N PHE A 115 -3.84 -9.90 6.54
CA PHE A 115 -4.93 -9.18 7.20
C PHE A 115 -6.20 -9.13 6.35
N TRP A 116 -6.06 -9.10 5.02
CA TRP A 116 -7.21 -9.20 4.13
C TRP A 116 -7.95 -10.52 4.34
N PHE A 117 -7.25 -11.66 4.37
CA PHE A 117 -7.91 -12.95 4.63
C PHE A 117 -8.58 -13.02 6.00
N ILE A 118 -7.98 -12.42 7.03
CA ILE A 118 -8.55 -12.37 8.38
C ILE A 118 -9.80 -11.48 8.44
N LEU A 119 -9.76 -10.31 7.81
CA LEU A 119 -10.83 -9.30 7.89
C LEU A 119 -11.87 -9.42 6.75
N MET A 120 -11.64 -10.27 5.75
CA MET A 120 -12.56 -10.47 4.63
C MET A 120 -13.98 -10.86 5.06
N PRO A 121 -14.21 -11.74 6.06
CA PRO A 121 -15.56 -12.02 6.55
C PRO A 121 -16.26 -10.77 7.10
N LEU A 122 -15.51 -9.89 7.77
CA LEU A 122 -16.04 -8.63 8.31
C LEU A 122 -16.41 -7.65 7.20
N THR A 123 -15.57 -7.52 6.17
CA THR A 123 -15.89 -6.63 5.04
C THR A 123 -17.11 -7.11 4.25
N ILE A 124 -17.29 -8.43 4.12
CA ILE A 124 -18.50 -9.02 3.54
C ILE A 124 -19.74 -8.71 4.39
N ALA A 125 -19.67 -8.92 5.71
CA ALA A 125 -20.79 -8.63 6.61
C ALA A 125 -21.23 -7.16 6.52
N VAL A 126 -20.25 -6.25 6.51
CA VAL A 126 -20.48 -4.80 6.36
C VAL A 126 -21.07 -4.47 4.98
N ALA A 127 -20.64 -5.13 3.90
CA ALA A 127 -21.22 -4.93 2.58
C ALA A 127 -22.68 -5.40 2.50
N ILE A 128 -23.00 -6.55 3.10
CA ILE A 128 -24.37 -7.09 3.17
C ILE A 128 -25.27 -6.13 3.96
N ASP A 129 -24.81 -5.63 5.11
CA ASP A 129 -25.57 -4.65 5.90
C ASP A 129 -25.85 -3.36 5.11
N GLY A 130 -24.87 -2.86 4.36
CA GLY A 130 -25.04 -1.69 3.50
C GLY A 130 -26.08 -1.94 2.40
N TYR A 131 -26.08 -3.15 1.83
CA TYR A 131 -27.06 -3.57 0.83
C TYR A 131 -28.48 -3.70 1.41
N SER A 132 -28.62 -4.34 2.56
CA SER A 132 -29.90 -4.46 3.27
C SER A 132 -30.47 -3.10 3.64
N THR A 133 -29.62 -2.18 4.12
CA THR A 133 -30.00 -0.79 4.40
C THR A 133 -30.53 -0.08 3.16
N ARG A 134 -29.90 -0.31 2.00
CA ARG A 134 -30.38 0.22 0.71
C ARG A 134 -31.75 -0.35 0.34
N MET A 135 -31.98 -1.64 0.53
CA MET A 135 -33.28 -2.27 0.25
C MET A 135 -34.38 -1.63 1.09
N ILE A 136 -34.18 -1.47 2.40
CA ILE A 136 -35.15 -0.83 3.30
C ILE A 136 -35.45 0.62 2.86
N ARG A 137 -34.41 1.39 2.53
CA ARG A 137 -34.56 2.78 2.06
C ARG A 137 -35.22 2.89 0.69
N THR A 138 -35.22 1.83 -0.11
CA THR A 138 -35.89 1.83 -1.41
C THR A 138 -37.40 1.91 -1.23
N PHE A 139 -37.95 1.18 -0.26
CA PHE A 139 -39.38 1.21 0.12
C PHE A 139 -39.80 2.44 0.93
N GLN A 140 -38.85 3.21 1.44
CA GLN A 140 -39.12 4.50 2.09
C GLN A 140 -39.12 5.62 1.05
N PHE A 141 -40.11 6.52 1.09
CA PHE A 141 -40.18 7.75 0.27
C PHE A 141 -39.13 8.82 0.66
N SER A 142 -38.01 8.39 1.25
CA SER A 142 -36.90 9.28 1.62
C SER A 142 -35.92 9.43 0.45
N SER A 143 -35.44 10.65 0.23
CA SER A 143 -34.42 10.95 -0.76
C SER A 143 -33.05 10.42 -0.34
N GLN A 144 -32.36 9.71 -1.23
CA GLN A 144 -30.96 9.29 -1.02
C GLN A 144 -30.05 10.53 -1.00
N SER A 145 -29.11 10.61 -0.05
CA SER A 145 -28.19 11.75 0.05
C SER A 145 -27.00 11.60 -0.91
N PRO A 146 -26.85 12.47 -1.93
CA PRO A 146 -25.72 12.42 -2.87
C PRO A 146 -24.38 12.71 -2.18
N ILE A 147 -24.41 13.47 -1.08
CA ILE A 147 -23.23 13.85 -0.29
C ILE A 147 -22.59 12.60 0.34
N ARG A 148 -23.39 11.72 0.95
CA ARG A 148 -22.89 10.48 1.60
C ARG A 148 -22.25 9.51 0.61
N HIS A 149 -22.84 9.38 -0.59
CA HIS A 149 -22.25 8.60 -1.67
C HIS A 149 -20.87 9.15 -2.09
N ARG A 150 -20.75 10.48 -2.26
CA ARG A 150 -19.49 11.13 -2.64
C ARG A 150 -18.42 10.98 -1.55
N ILE A 151 -18.80 11.05 -0.27
CA ILE A 151 -17.89 10.82 0.86
C ILE A 151 -17.35 9.39 0.84
N GLY A 152 -18.22 8.38 0.61
CA GLY A 152 -17.78 6.99 0.50
C GLY A 152 -16.72 6.79 -0.60
N VAL A 153 -16.94 7.38 -1.78
CA VAL A 153 -15.96 7.34 -2.88
C VAL A 153 -14.65 8.04 -2.47
N LEU A 154 -14.73 9.23 -1.90
CA LEU A 154 -13.56 10.01 -1.48
C LEU A 154 -12.72 9.27 -0.44
N ILE A 155 -13.35 8.68 0.58
CA ILE A 155 -12.64 7.89 1.60
C ILE A 155 -11.96 6.69 0.96
N SER A 156 -12.67 5.93 0.11
CA SER A 156 -12.07 4.80 -0.61
C SER A 156 -10.86 5.23 -1.43
N THR A 157 -10.95 6.36 -2.15
CA THR A 157 -9.84 6.91 -2.93
C THR A 157 -8.65 7.27 -2.05
N ILE A 158 -8.86 8.01 -0.95
CA ILE A 158 -7.79 8.38 -0.01
C ILE A 158 -7.12 7.15 0.57
N VAL A 159 -7.89 6.13 0.98
CA VAL A 159 -7.33 4.92 1.58
C VAL A 159 -6.51 4.15 0.56
N ILE A 160 -6.98 4.00 -0.68
CA ILE A 160 -6.22 3.30 -1.74
C ILE A 160 -4.90 4.02 -2.05
N PHE A 161 -4.94 5.35 -2.22
CA PHE A 161 -3.72 6.12 -2.44
C PHE A 161 -2.78 6.09 -1.23
N GLY A 162 -3.34 6.17 -0.02
CA GLY A 162 -2.58 6.06 1.23
C GLY A 162 -1.88 4.72 1.37
N VAL A 163 -2.56 3.61 1.05
CA VAL A 163 -1.96 2.27 1.03
C VAL A 163 -0.88 2.16 -0.04
N ALA A 164 -1.09 2.71 -1.23
CA ALA A 164 -0.07 2.70 -2.28
C ALA A 164 1.21 3.45 -1.86
N ILE A 165 1.06 4.63 -1.25
CA ILE A 165 2.18 5.40 -0.70
C ILE A 165 2.85 4.64 0.45
N TRP A 166 2.06 4.09 1.37
CA TRP A 166 2.56 3.30 2.49
C TRP A 166 3.33 2.06 2.03
N LEU A 167 2.90 1.40 0.95
CA LEU A 167 3.62 0.24 0.41
C LEU A 167 5.04 0.60 -0.05
N VAL A 168 5.20 1.74 -0.71
CA VAL A 168 6.46 2.14 -1.35
C VAL A 168 7.36 2.95 -0.41
N LEU A 169 6.84 3.55 0.67
CA LEU A 169 7.62 4.40 1.56
C LEU A 169 8.75 3.65 2.28
N PRO A 170 10.03 4.02 2.13
CA PRO A 170 11.13 3.25 2.71
C PRO A 170 11.42 3.63 4.18
N MET A 171 10.37 4.03 4.92
CA MET A 171 10.44 4.42 6.33
C MET A 171 9.75 3.39 7.22
N PRO A 172 10.21 3.22 8.49
CA PRO A 172 9.54 2.38 9.47
C PRO A 172 8.17 2.96 9.78
N LEU A 173 7.12 2.35 9.23
CA LEU A 173 5.75 2.74 9.52
C LEU A 173 5.09 1.63 10.34
N PRO A 174 4.24 1.99 11.33
CA PRO A 174 3.52 1.00 12.13
C PRO A 174 2.71 0.06 11.23
N SER A 175 2.81 -1.25 11.43
CA SER A 175 2.08 -2.21 10.60
C SER A 175 0.57 -2.26 10.88
N VAL A 176 0.08 -1.44 11.83
CA VAL A 176 -1.36 -1.17 12.08
C VAL A 176 -2.05 -0.58 10.85
N VAL A 177 -1.30 0.05 9.94
CA VAL A 177 -1.85 0.66 8.73
C VAL A 177 -2.64 -0.36 7.90
N ALA A 178 -2.18 -1.60 7.81
CA ALA A 178 -2.85 -2.64 7.03
C ALA A 178 -4.26 -3.00 7.55
N PRO A 179 -4.46 -3.41 8.82
CA PRO A 179 -5.80 -3.67 9.33
C PRO A 179 -6.69 -2.43 9.31
N LEU A 180 -6.16 -1.24 9.63
CA LEU A 180 -6.94 0.00 9.57
C LEU A 180 -7.40 0.34 8.16
N ALA A 181 -6.56 0.15 7.15
CA ALA A 181 -6.92 0.37 5.76
C ALA A 181 -8.08 -0.54 5.33
N ILE A 182 -8.04 -1.82 5.72
CA ILE A 182 -9.08 -2.79 5.37
C ILE A 182 -10.41 -2.44 6.04
N VAL A 183 -10.40 -2.09 7.32
CA VAL A 183 -11.60 -1.64 8.05
C VAL A 183 -12.16 -0.36 7.43
N SER A 184 -11.29 0.60 7.07
CA SER A 184 -11.69 1.85 6.44
C SER A 184 -12.32 1.62 5.06
N ILE A 185 -11.80 0.69 4.26
CA ILE A 185 -12.40 0.28 2.99
C ILE A 185 -13.76 -0.37 3.21
N GLY A 186 -13.90 -1.24 4.22
CA GLY A 186 -15.18 -1.84 4.59
C GLY A 186 -16.23 -0.77 4.90
N TRP A 187 -15.89 0.20 5.76
CA TRP A 187 -16.77 1.31 6.11
C TRP A 187 -17.12 2.21 4.92
N ALA A 188 -16.13 2.53 4.09
CA ALA A 188 -16.34 3.32 2.88
C ALA A 188 -17.27 2.60 1.89
N THR A 189 -17.12 1.27 1.77
CA THR A 189 -17.99 0.41 0.95
C THR A 189 -19.43 0.44 1.47
N TRP A 190 -19.63 0.33 2.78
CA TRP A 190 -20.96 0.45 3.39
C TRP A 190 -21.61 1.81 3.11
N MET A 191 -20.86 2.91 3.29
CA MET A 191 -21.36 4.25 2.95
C MET A 191 -21.73 4.37 1.48
N TRP A 192 -20.91 3.79 0.60
CA TRP A 192 -21.15 3.84 -0.82
C TRP A 192 -22.40 3.04 -1.23
N VAL A 193 -22.47 1.76 -0.82
CA VAL A 193 -23.57 0.84 -1.17
C VAL A 193 -24.91 1.31 -0.59
N SER A 194 -24.93 1.76 0.67
CA SER A 194 -26.16 2.19 1.34
C SER A 194 -26.80 3.46 0.75
N ASN A 195 -26.05 4.24 -0.03
CA ASN A 195 -26.49 5.50 -0.64
C ASN A 195 -26.44 5.47 -2.18
N LEU A 196 -26.39 4.28 -2.79
CA LEU A 196 -26.52 4.14 -4.24
C LEU A 196 -27.86 4.73 -4.71
N GLN A 197 -27.82 5.49 -5.80
CA GLN A 197 -29.01 6.10 -6.39
C GLN A 197 -30.05 5.02 -6.73
N LYS A 198 -31.32 5.29 -6.41
CA LYS A 198 -32.43 4.46 -6.84
C LYS A 198 -32.44 4.49 -8.38
N ARG A 199 -32.26 3.35 -9.03
CA ARG A 199 -32.55 3.21 -10.46
C ARG A 199 -34.01 2.77 -10.54
N ILE A 200 -34.80 3.62 -11.20
CA ILE A 200 -36.18 3.36 -11.59
C ILE A 200 -36.23 2.25 -12.63
#